data_AF-A0A968HH71-F1
#
_entry.id   AF-A0A968HH71-F1
#
_cell.length_a   1.000
_cell.length_b   1.000
_cell.length_c   1.000
_cell.angle_alpha   90.00
_cell.angle_beta   90.00
_cell.angle_gamma   90.00
#
_symmetry.space_group_name_H-M   'P 1'
#
loop_
_entity.id
_entity.type
_entity.pdbx_description
1 polymer ?
#
loop_
_entity_poly.entity_id
_entity_poly.type
_entity_poly.pdbx_seq_one_letter_code
_entity_poly.pdbx_strand_id
1 'polypeptide(L)'
;MNFFTSILHLVGSGAAAYLSARNLCDPLTRPNTLAAFQLAESGAVPFLETLSQRAAAEGDTWMAEKLQRHASDERRHGQIFARALARWGKQVVDLKELRRQNEQKPKESRRSPFFAAYFKDYEAEQLKAENIDWTVFMASTYILELDACHDFTRMANVLSEDDPNQAALKKGMLSIANDERGHAAYLYEAMQRRFSQAEVQRMVSEWRTRKVNALLAMAGNFLQGGQQTSLVRDGAPVAEAYEGDVLLEGSAA
;
A
#
# COMPACT_ATOMS: atom_id res chain seq x y z
N MET A 1 25.41 -7.26 -1.66
CA MET A 1 24.73 -6.60 -0.52
C MET A 1 25.64 -6.63 0.70
N ASN A 2 25.75 -5.56 1.48
CA ASN A 2 26.59 -5.54 2.70
C ASN A 2 25.80 -6.11 3.90
N PHE A 3 26.46 -6.91 4.75
CA PHE A 3 25.92 -7.54 5.95
C PHE A 3 25.15 -6.57 6.88
N PHE A 4 25.64 -5.35 7.04
CA PHE A 4 24.98 -4.30 7.82
C PHE A 4 23.62 -3.87 7.24
N THR A 5 23.50 -3.77 5.91
CA THR A 5 22.24 -3.45 5.23
C THR A 5 21.21 -4.56 5.43
N SER A 6 21.64 -5.83 5.47
CA SER A 6 20.78 -6.97 5.77
C SER A 6 20.24 -6.94 7.21
N ILE A 7 21.08 -6.61 8.19
CA ILE A 7 20.67 -6.48 9.60
C ILE A 7 19.72 -5.29 9.79
N LEU A 8 20.04 -4.13 9.20
CA LEU A 8 19.17 -2.95 9.25
C LEU A 8 17.83 -3.18 8.55
N HIS A 9 17.83 -3.93 7.45
CA HIS A 9 16.59 -4.36 6.80
C HIS A 9 15.75 -5.25 7.72
N LEU A 10 16.37 -6.23 8.39
CA LEU A 10 15.70 -7.14 9.31
C LEU A 10 15.13 -6.41 10.53
N VAL A 11 15.91 -5.52 11.14
CA VAL A 11 15.50 -4.72 12.30
C VAL A 11 14.46 -3.66 11.92
N GLY A 12 14.64 -2.97 10.78
CA GLY A 12 13.70 -1.96 10.28
C GLY A 12 12.36 -2.56 9.85
N SER A 13 12.37 -3.71 9.16
CA SER A 13 11.14 -4.44 8.79
C SER A 13 10.47 -5.03 10.02
N GLY A 14 11.23 -5.52 11.01
CA GLY A 14 10.69 -6.04 12.26
C GLY A 14 10.00 -4.96 13.11
N ALA A 15 10.60 -3.79 13.23
CA ALA A 15 10.02 -2.66 13.96
C ALA A 15 8.78 -2.08 13.27
N ALA A 16 8.81 -1.91 11.94
CA ALA A 16 7.67 -1.47 11.16
C ALA A 16 6.50 -2.47 11.23
N ALA A 17 6.79 -3.76 11.11
CA ALA A 17 5.80 -4.81 11.27
C ALA A 17 5.21 -4.85 12.69
N TYR A 18 6.04 -4.70 13.73
CA TYR A 18 5.58 -4.64 15.12
C TYR A 18 4.68 -3.44 15.38
N LEU A 19 5.09 -2.23 14.96
CA LEU A 19 4.30 -1.02 15.16
C LEU A 19 2.98 -1.08 14.39
N SER A 20 3.00 -1.56 13.14
CA SER A 20 1.81 -1.69 12.32
C SER A 20 0.86 -2.75 12.87
N ALA A 21 1.38 -3.90 13.31
CA ALA A 21 0.61 -4.93 14.00
C ALA A 21 -0.01 -4.41 15.31
N ARG A 22 0.77 -3.71 16.14
CA ARG A 22 0.28 -3.10 17.38
C ARG A 22 -0.86 -2.12 17.11
N ASN A 23 -0.67 -1.23 16.14
CA ASN A 23 -1.67 -0.22 15.81
C ASN A 23 -2.94 -0.85 15.20
N LEU A 24 -2.79 -1.96 14.48
CA LEU A 24 -3.93 -2.69 13.94
C LEU A 24 -4.73 -3.42 15.03
N CYS A 25 -4.06 -3.94 16.06
CA CYS A 25 -4.73 -4.58 17.19
C CYS A 25 -5.38 -3.57 18.14
N ASP A 26 -4.81 -2.38 18.30
CA ASP A 26 -5.35 -1.32 19.16
C ASP A 26 -6.59 -0.64 18.53
N PRO A 27 -7.78 -0.71 19.16
CA PRO A 27 -9.00 -0.10 18.65
C PRO A 27 -8.92 1.42 18.41
N LEU A 28 -8.04 2.14 19.12
CA LEU A 28 -7.89 3.59 18.97
C LEU A 28 -7.09 3.98 17.73
N THR A 29 -6.07 3.20 17.39
CA THR A 29 -5.16 3.49 16.26
C THR A 29 -5.56 2.75 14.98
N ARG A 30 -6.26 1.60 15.10
CA ARG A 30 -6.69 0.76 13.98
C ARG A 30 -7.43 1.55 12.88
N PRO A 31 -8.43 2.39 13.16
CA PRO A 31 -9.12 3.14 12.09
C PRO A 31 -8.18 4.03 11.28
N ASN A 32 -7.27 4.75 11.93
CA ASN A 32 -6.30 5.60 11.21
C ASN A 32 -5.33 4.78 10.36
N THR A 33 -4.87 3.64 10.88
CA THR A 33 -4.01 2.72 10.11
C THR A 33 -4.73 2.18 8.88
N LEU A 34 -5.98 1.72 9.01
CA LEU A 34 -6.77 1.22 7.89
C LEU A 34 -7.08 2.32 6.86
N ALA A 35 -7.35 3.54 7.32
CA ALA A 35 -7.55 4.69 6.43
C ALA A 35 -6.29 5.06 5.66
N ALA A 36 -5.12 5.02 6.31
CA ALA A 36 -3.84 5.24 5.64
C ALA A 36 -3.60 4.20 4.54
N PHE A 37 -3.88 2.91 4.81
CA PHE A 37 -3.79 1.87 3.78
C PHE A 37 -4.79 2.10 2.65
N GLN A 38 -6.08 2.33 2.95
CA GLN A 38 -7.07 2.62 1.92
C GLN A 38 -6.63 3.75 0.98
N LEU A 39 -6.10 4.85 1.55
CA LEU A 39 -5.62 6.01 0.81
C LEU A 39 -4.39 5.69 -0.04
N ALA A 40 -3.48 4.86 0.46
CA ALA A 40 -2.29 4.44 -0.27
C ALA A 40 -2.67 3.59 -1.49
N GLU A 41 -3.43 2.51 -1.30
CA GLU A 41 -3.78 1.59 -2.40
C GLU A 41 -4.63 2.30 -3.45
N SER A 42 -5.68 3.02 -3.01
CA SER A 42 -6.54 3.76 -3.94
C SER A 42 -5.78 4.91 -4.63
N GLY A 43 -4.75 5.46 -3.97
CA GLY A 43 -3.91 6.54 -4.48
C GLY A 43 -2.92 6.09 -5.55
N ALA A 44 -2.52 4.81 -5.55
CA ALA A 44 -1.63 4.23 -6.56
C ALA A 44 -2.32 3.96 -7.90
N VAL A 45 -3.65 3.73 -7.89
CA VAL A 45 -4.42 3.35 -9.10
C VAL A 45 -4.22 4.30 -10.29
N PRO A 46 -4.38 5.63 -10.17
CA PRO A 46 -4.21 6.52 -11.32
C PRO A 46 -2.79 6.49 -11.90
N PHE A 47 -1.79 6.33 -11.03
CA PHE A 47 -0.39 6.23 -11.45
C PHE A 47 -0.15 4.96 -12.29
N LEU A 48 -0.66 3.82 -11.82
CA LEU A 48 -0.56 2.54 -12.53
C LEU A 48 -1.35 2.53 -13.85
N GLU A 49 -2.52 3.16 -13.89
CA GLU A 49 -3.32 3.30 -15.11
C GLU A 49 -2.60 4.15 -16.17
N THR A 50 -2.00 5.28 -15.76
CA THR A 50 -1.17 6.09 -16.68
C THR A 50 0.05 5.31 -17.16
N LEU A 51 0.73 4.55 -16.29
CA LEU A 51 1.84 3.70 -16.71
C LEU A 51 1.39 2.60 -17.68
N SER A 52 0.22 2.01 -17.48
CA SER A 52 -0.35 1.01 -18.38
C SER A 52 -0.57 1.61 -19.78
N GLN A 53 -1.19 2.79 -19.84
CA GLN A 53 -1.41 3.52 -21.10
C GLN A 53 -0.10 3.87 -21.79
N ARG A 54 0.90 4.33 -21.02
CA ARG A 54 2.24 4.63 -21.54
C ARG A 54 2.93 3.38 -22.09
N ALA A 55 2.93 2.27 -21.35
CA ALA A 55 3.50 1.01 -21.82
C ALA A 55 2.86 0.55 -23.14
N ALA A 56 1.53 0.68 -23.26
CA ALA A 56 0.83 0.37 -24.51
C ALA A 56 1.25 1.31 -25.66
N ALA A 57 1.37 2.61 -25.40
CA ALA A 57 1.82 3.59 -26.39
C ALA A 57 3.27 3.36 -26.85
N GLU A 58 4.12 2.84 -25.96
CA GLU A 58 5.50 2.44 -26.26
C GLU A 58 5.60 1.05 -26.92
N GLY A 59 4.49 0.34 -27.10
CA GLY A 59 4.43 -0.97 -27.74
C GLY A 59 4.70 -2.17 -26.83
N ASP A 60 4.83 -1.98 -25.52
CA ASP A 60 4.95 -3.08 -24.56
C ASP A 60 3.56 -3.49 -24.01
N THR A 61 2.84 -4.27 -24.82
CA THR A 61 1.50 -4.76 -24.48
C THR A 61 1.49 -5.67 -23.26
N TRP A 62 2.58 -6.41 -23.01
CA TRP A 62 2.70 -7.29 -21.85
C TRP A 62 2.79 -6.46 -20.56
N MET A 63 3.64 -5.43 -20.54
CA MET A 63 3.74 -4.53 -19.38
C MET A 63 2.43 -3.78 -19.16
N ALA A 64 1.81 -3.29 -20.24
CA ALA A 64 0.52 -2.60 -20.15
C ALA A 64 -0.55 -3.47 -19.46
N GLU A 65 -0.65 -4.74 -19.85
CA GLU A 65 -1.60 -5.70 -19.25
C GLU A 65 -1.28 -5.97 -17.78
N LYS A 66 -0.01 -6.18 -17.43
CA LYS A 66 0.40 -6.39 -16.03
C LYS A 66 0.07 -5.19 -15.15
N LEU A 67 0.35 -3.98 -15.62
CA LEU A 67 0.02 -2.74 -14.92
C LEU A 67 -1.49 -2.53 -14.78
N GLN A 68 -2.27 -2.89 -15.79
CA GLN A 68 -3.72 -2.78 -15.71
C GLN A 68 -4.33 -3.73 -14.68
N ARG A 69 -3.78 -4.95 -14.57
CA ARG A 69 -4.17 -5.92 -13.53
C ARG A 69 -3.75 -5.40 -12.15
N HIS A 70 -2.51 -4.93 -12.02
CA HIS A 70 -2.01 -4.30 -10.79
C HIS A 70 -2.94 -3.16 -10.31
N ALA A 71 -3.32 -2.24 -11.21
CA ALA A 71 -4.25 -1.17 -10.88
C ALA A 71 -5.65 -1.67 -10.46
N SER A 72 -6.10 -2.80 -11.02
CA SER A 72 -7.36 -3.43 -10.61
C SER A 72 -7.27 -4.05 -9.23
N ASP A 73 -6.14 -4.70 -8.92
CA ASP A 73 -5.86 -5.29 -7.62
C ASP A 73 -5.77 -4.18 -6.54
N GLU A 74 -5.06 -3.07 -6.81
CA GLU A 74 -5.00 -1.92 -5.88
C GLU A 74 -6.35 -1.29 -5.58
N ARG A 75 -7.23 -1.23 -6.59
CA ARG A 75 -8.61 -0.78 -6.39
C ARG A 75 -9.37 -1.73 -5.44
N ARG A 76 -9.17 -3.04 -5.59
CA ARG A 76 -9.74 -4.05 -4.69
C ARG A 76 -9.14 -3.94 -3.28
N HIS A 77 -7.83 -3.71 -3.15
CA HIS A 77 -7.17 -3.53 -1.86
C HIS A 77 -7.76 -2.34 -1.09
N GLY A 78 -7.94 -1.20 -1.76
CA GLY A 78 -8.62 -0.03 -1.20
C GLY A 78 -10.04 -0.35 -0.71
N GLN A 79 -10.80 -1.16 -1.45
CA GLN A 79 -12.14 -1.60 -1.05
C GLN A 79 -12.13 -2.53 0.17
N ILE A 80 -11.12 -3.40 0.31
CA ILE A 80 -10.96 -4.26 1.49
C ILE A 80 -10.83 -3.41 2.74
N PHE A 81 -9.96 -2.40 2.72
CA PHE A 81 -9.78 -1.48 3.85
C PHE A 81 -11.00 -0.59 4.10
N ALA A 82 -11.67 -0.11 3.04
CA ALA A 82 -12.91 0.65 3.17
C ALA A 82 -14.03 -0.16 3.85
N ARG A 83 -14.21 -1.42 3.46
CA ARG A 83 -15.19 -2.33 4.07
C ARG A 83 -14.84 -2.63 5.52
N ALA A 84 -13.55 -2.78 5.82
CA ALA A 84 -13.07 -2.98 7.18
C ALA A 84 -13.41 -1.77 8.06
N LEU A 85 -13.10 -0.55 7.61
CA LEU A 85 -13.49 0.70 8.28
C LEU A 85 -15.00 0.80 8.53
N ALA A 86 -15.81 0.47 7.53
CA ALA A 86 -17.27 0.52 7.63
C ALA A 86 -17.81 -0.41 8.74
N ARG A 87 -17.22 -1.60 8.92
CA ARG A 87 -17.59 -2.53 10.02
C ARG A 87 -17.30 -1.97 11.41
N TRP A 88 -16.35 -1.06 11.53
CA TRP A 88 -16.08 -0.33 12.77
C TRP A 88 -16.80 1.03 12.83
N GLY A 89 -17.75 1.30 11.94
CA GLY A 89 -18.50 2.55 11.90
C GLY A 89 -17.61 3.75 11.56
N LYS A 90 -16.53 3.55 10.78
CA LYS A 90 -15.58 4.58 10.38
C LYS A 90 -15.54 4.70 8.86
N GLN A 91 -15.12 5.87 8.38
CA GLN A 91 -14.85 6.13 6.97
C GLN A 91 -13.68 7.12 6.85
N VAL A 92 -12.95 7.05 5.74
CA VAL A 92 -11.88 8.01 5.46
C VAL A 92 -12.46 9.42 5.28
N VAL A 93 -11.78 10.45 5.79
CA VAL A 93 -12.13 11.85 5.50
C VAL A 93 -12.03 12.14 3.99
N ASP A 94 -12.80 13.11 3.49
CA ASP A 94 -12.83 13.41 2.06
C ASP A 94 -11.41 13.76 1.55
N LEU A 95 -10.97 13.07 0.49
CA LEU A 95 -9.71 13.30 -0.20
C LEU A 95 -9.52 14.77 -0.61
N LYS A 96 -10.60 15.49 -0.94
CA LYS A 96 -10.55 16.93 -1.25
C LYS A 96 -10.21 17.78 -0.03
N GLU A 97 -10.68 17.36 1.14
CA GLU A 97 -10.43 18.05 2.41
C GLU A 97 -8.99 17.79 2.89
N LEU A 98 -8.51 16.55 2.76
CA LEU A 98 -7.09 16.18 2.95
C LEU A 98 -6.15 16.97 2.03
N ARG A 99 -6.51 17.15 0.75
CA ARG A 99 -5.72 17.94 -0.21
C ARG A 99 -5.65 19.41 0.20
N ARG A 100 -6.78 20.03 0.58
CA ARG A 100 -6.79 21.43 1.09
C ARG A 100 -5.93 21.59 2.34
N GLN A 101 -5.95 20.62 3.25
CA GLN A 101 -5.10 20.64 4.45
C GLN A 101 -3.61 20.49 4.13
N ASN A 102 -3.25 19.70 3.11
CA ASN A 102 -1.86 19.54 2.66
C ASN A 102 -1.36 20.74 1.83
N GLU A 103 -2.22 21.43 1.10
CA GLU A 103 -1.87 22.68 0.39
C GLU A 103 -1.46 23.81 1.36
N GLN A 104 -1.97 23.79 2.58
CA GLN A 104 -1.61 24.75 3.63
C GLN A 104 -0.24 24.45 4.28
N LYS A 105 0.37 23.30 4.02
CA LYS A 105 1.69 22.92 4.54
C LYS A 105 2.85 23.41 3.63
N PRO A 106 4.01 23.81 4.20
CA PRO A 106 5.22 24.16 3.44
C PRO A 106 5.58 23.13 2.36
N LYS A 107 6.09 23.56 1.20
CA LYS A 107 6.43 22.67 0.07
C LYS A 107 7.32 21.48 0.48
N GLU A 108 8.22 21.68 1.45
CA GLU A 108 9.12 20.65 1.98
C GLU A 108 8.39 19.59 2.83
N SER A 109 7.25 19.89 3.44
CA SER A 109 6.48 18.95 4.28
C SER A 109 5.31 18.27 3.56
N ARG A 110 5.15 18.49 2.25
CA ARG A 110 4.11 17.85 1.43
C ARG A 110 4.45 16.43 0.99
N ARG A 111 5.72 16.03 1.04
CA ARG A 111 6.16 14.65 0.73
C ARG A 111 6.32 13.85 2.02
N SER A 112 5.88 12.58 1.98
CA SER A 112 6.20 11.63 3.05
C SER A 112 7.72 11.61 3.28
N PRO A 113 8.22 11.75 4.53
CA PRO A 113 9.65 11.69 4.82
C PRO A 113 10.33 10.44 4.26
N PHE A 114 9.62 9.32 4.27
CA PHE A 114 10.07 8.09 3.62
C PHE A 114 10.25 8.30 2.11
N PHE A 115 9.23 8.81 1.41
CA PHE A 115 9.27 8.99 -0.05
C PHE A 115 10.37 9.98 -0.46
N ALA A 116 10.53 11.07 0.28
CA ALA A 116 11.59 12.05 0.05
C ALA A 116 12.99 11.42 0.18
N ALA A 117 13.21 10.58 1.19
CA ALA A 117 14.48 9.89 1.37
C ALA A 117 14.69 8.74 0.37
N TYR A 118 13.63 8.02 0.02
CA TYR A 118 13.69 6.88 -0.89
C TYR A 118 14.04 7.30 -2.32
N PHE A 119 13.50 8.44 -2.76
CA PHE A 119 13.73 9.04 -4.07
C PHE A 119 14.60 10.32 -4.01
N LYS A 120 15.51 10.43 -3.04
CA LYS A 120 16.28 11.66 -2.75
C LYS A 120 17.07 12.26 -3.93
N ASP A 121 17.37 11.46 -4.95
CA ASP A 121 18.14 11.88 -6.14
C ASP A 121 17.23 12.09 -7.37
N TYR A 122 15.90 12.12 -7.16
CA TYR A 122 14.91 12.27 -8.23
C TYR A 122 14.00 13.47 -7.98
N GLU A 123 13.86 14.29 -9.02
CA GLU A 123 12.92 15.40 -9.03
C GLU A 123 11.48 14.91 -9.12
N ALA A 124 10.54 15.70 -8.60
CA ALA A 124 9.12 15.34 -8.64
C ALA A 124 8.59 15.10 -10.05
N GLU A 125 9.10 15.85 -11.03
CA GLU A 125 8.73 15.68 -12.42
C GLU A 125 9.18 14.32 -12.98
N GLN A 126 10.36 13.85 -12.57
CA GLN A 126 10.92 12.56 -13.00
C GLN A 126 10.19 11.37 -12.39
N LEU A 127 9.40 11.56 -11.34
CA LEU A 127 8.66 10.49 -10.67
C LEU A 127 7.19 10.42 -11.09
N LYS A 128 6.76 11.26 -12.03
CA LYS A 128 5.43 11.16 -12.61
C LYS A 128 5.34 9.96 -13.56
N ALA A 129 4.16 9.36 -13.69
CA ALA A 129 3.95 8.16 -14.50
C ALA A 129 4.37 8.38 -15.97
N GLU A 130 4.16 9.59 -16.47
CA GLU A 130 4.50 10.01 -17.83
C GLU A 130 6.02 10.02 -18.07
N ASN A 131 6.82 10.26 -17.03
CA ASN A 131 8.24 10.60 -17.16
C ASN A 131 9.17 9.58 -16.48
N ILE A 132 8.67 8.78 -15.55
CA ILE A 132 9.50 7.90 -14.73
C ILE A 132 10.26 6.91 -15.61
N ASP A 133 11.56 6.82 -15.40
CA ASP A 133 12.38 5.83 -16.08
C ASP A 133 11.90 4.42 -15.69
N TRP A 134 11.74 3.54 -16.68
CA TRP A 134 11.23 2.19 -16.43
C TRP A 134 12.09 1.41 -15.43
N THR A 135 13.40 1.62 -15.45
CA THR A 135 14.34 0.99 -14.52
C THR A 135 14.07 1.43 -13.09
N VAL A 136 13.83 2.74 -12.91
CA VAL A 136 13.47 3.34 -11.61
C VAL A 136 12.16 2.74 -11.14
N PHE A 137 11.10 2.79 -11.96
CA PHE A 137 9.79 2.26 -11.61
C PHE A 137 9.86 0.78 -11.24
N MET A 138 10.42 -0.08 -12.11
CA MET A 138 10.42 -1.53 -11.89
C MET A 138 11.20 -1.89 -10.62
N ALA A 139 12.40 -1.33 -10.45
CA ALA A 139 13.26 -1.72 -9.35
C ALA A 139 12.82 -1.11 -8.01
N SER A 140 12.33 0.14 -7.99
CA SER A 140 11.79 0.74 -6.77
C SER A 140 10.52 0.03 -6.32
N THR A 141 9.59 -0.17 -7.25
CA THR A 141 8.28 -0.75 -6.95
C THR A 141 8.43 -2.22 -6.54
N TYR A 142 9.30 -2.98 -7.19
CA TYR A 142 9.61 -4.37 -6.80
C TYR A 142 9.95 -4.50 -5.30
N ILE A 143 10.78 -3.59 -4.78
CA ILE A 143 11.16 -3.62 -3.36
C ILE A 143 10.00 -3.23 -2.45
N LEU A 144 9.14 -2.30 -2.88
CA LEU A 144 7.96 -1.90 -2.11
C LEU A 144 6.95 -3.04 -2.04
N GLU A 145 6.58 -3.66 -3.17
CA GLU A 145 5.58 -4.74 -3.20
C GLU A 145 6.07 -6.00 -2.49
N LEU A 146 7.34 -6.36 -2.67
CA LEU A 146 7.91 -7.54 -2.01
C LEU A 146 7.81 -7.42 -0.48
N ASP A 147 8.08 -6.23 0.05
CA ASP A 147 7.98 -6.01 1.49
C ASP A 147 6.54 -5.80 1.95
N ALA A 148 5.67 -5.19 1.13
CA ALA A 148 4.23 -5.08 1.41
C ALA A 148 3.60 -6.47 1.56
N CYS A 149 3.94 -7.43 0.69
CA CYS A 149 3.55 -8.84 0.84
C CYS A 149 3.89 -9.38 2.24
N HIS A 150 5.12 -9.16 2.70
CA HIS A 150 5.56 -9.63 4.01
C HIS A 150 4.88 -8.90 5.16
N ASP A 151 4.70 -7.59 5.05
CA ASP A 151 4.11 -6.77 6.09
C ASP A 151 2.61 -7.07 6.26
N PHE A 152 1.86 -7.19 5.16
CA PHE A 152 0.46 -7.63 5.21
C PHE A 152 0.29 -9.03 5.78
N THR A 153 1.18 -9.97 5.44
CA THR A 153 1.18 -11.32 6.03
C THR A 153 1.39 -11.24 7.55
N ARG A 154 2.39 -10.48 8.02
CA ARG A 154 2.70 -10.35 9.44
C ARG A 154 1.56 -9.68 10.21
N MET A 155 0.98 -8.60 9.66
CA MET A 155 -0.15 -7.91 10.26
C MET A 155 -1.40 -8.79 10.31
N ALA A 156 -1.68 -9.57 9.27
CA ALA A 156 -2.81 -10.50 9.27
C ALA A 156 -2.66 -11.57 10.36
N ASN A 157 -1.44 -12.03 10.63
CA ASN A 157 -1.17 -13.07 11.62
C ASN A 157 -1.41 -12.63 13.08
N VAL A 158 -1.49 -11.34 13.37
CA VAL A 158 -1.78 -10.84 14.72
C VAL A 158 -3.27 -10.59 14.98
N LEU A 159 -4.11 -10.67 13.95
CA LEU A 159 -5.55 -10.49 14.07
C LEU A 159 -6.20 -11.76 14.61
N SER A 160 -7.13 -11.59 15.56
CA SER A 160 -7.90 -12.69 16.14
C SER A 160 -8.87 -13.29 15.12
N GLU A 161 -9.05 -14.61 15.20
CA GLU A 161 -10.09 -15.33 14.45
C GLU A 161 -11.42 -15.43 15.20
N ASP A 162 -11.43 -15.11 16.50
CA ASP A 162 -12.62 -15.19 17.36
C ASP A 162 -13.54 -13.96 17.20
N ASP A 163 -12.99 -12.83 16.72
CA ASP A 163 -13.75 -11.63 16.36
C ASP A 163 -14.08 -11.67 14.85
N PRO A 164 -15.36 -11.74 14.44
CA PRO A 164 -15.75 -11.82 13.02
C PRO A 164 -15.22 -10.66 12.15
N ASN A 165 -15.10 -9.46 12.71
CA ASN A 165 -14.58 -8.30 11.98
C ASN A 165 -13.07 -8.43 11.75
N GLN A 166 -12.33 -8.89 12.76
CA GLN A 166 -10.89 -9.14 12.64
C GLN A 166 -10.60 -10.35 11.75
N ALA A 167 -11.36 -11.43 11.86
CA ALA A 167 -11.22 -12.60 11.00
C ALA A 167 -11.41 -12.25 9.51
N ALA A 168 -12.40 -11.42 9.21
CA ALA A 168 -12.65 -10.99 7.84
C ALA A 168 -11.61 -9.96 7.35
N LEU A 169 -11.08 -9.09 8.21
CA LEU A 169 -9.93 -8.24 7.88
C LEU A 169 -8.68 -9.09 7.61
N LYS A 170 -8.40 -10.09 8.44
CA LYS A 170 -7.30 -11.04 8.28
C LYS A 170 -7.34 -11.71 6.92
N LYS A 171 -8.51 -12.25 6.53
CA LYS A 171 -8.71 -12.83 5.19
C LYS A 171 -8.43 -11.82 4.07
N GLY A 172 -8.91 -10.58 4.23
CA GLY A 172 -8.64 -9.50 3.28
C GLY A 172 -7.15 -9.21 3.13
N MET A 173 -6.43 -9.04 4.24
CA MET A 173 -5.00 -8.74 4.24
C MET A 173 -4.15 -9.89 3.67
N LEU A 174 -4.53 -11.15 3.91
CA LEU A 174 -3.86 -12.30 3.29
C LEU A 174 -4.09 -12.35 1.78
N SER A 175 -5.26 -11.93 1.30
CA SER A 175 -5.51 -11.77 -0.15
C SER A 175 -4.59 -10.70 -0.73
N ILE A 176 -4.53 -9.52 -0.11
CA ILE A 176 -3.64 -8.43 -0.54
C ILE A 176 -2.19 -8.92 -0.58
N ALA A 177 -1.72 -9.58 0.48
CA ALA A 177 -0.35 -10.11 0.53
C ALA A 177 -0.02 -11.07 -0.63
N ASN A 178 -1.01 -11.85 -1.08
CA ASN A 178 -0.83 -12.74 -2.23
C ASN A 178 -0.73 -11.95 -3.54
N ASP A 179 -1.55 -10.90 -3.68
CA ASP A 179 -1.53 -10.02 -4.85
C ASP A 179 -0.20 -9.25 -4.93
N GLU A 180 0.30 -8.71 -3.81
CA GLU A 180 1.61 -8.02 -3.75
C GLU A 180 2.78 -8.93 -4.12
N ARG A 181 2.69 -10.22 -3.79
CA ARG A 181 3.68 -11.20 -4.25
C ARG A 181 3.65 -11.32 -5.77
N GLY A 182 2.45 -11.33 -6.36
CA GLY A 182 2.26 -11.31 -7.81
C GLY A 182 2.81 -10.03 -8.44
N HIS A 183 2.61 -8.87 -7.79
CA HIS A 183 3.12 -7.58 -8.22
C HIS A 183 4.65 -7.57 -8.25
N ALA A 184 5.28 -7.97 -7.15
CA ALA A 184 6.73 -8.11 -7.07
C ALA A 184 7.26 -9.09 -8.14
N ALA A 185 6.58 -10.22 -8.34
CA ALA A 185 7.03 -11.22 -9.32
C ALA A 185 7.04 -10.67 -10.76
N TYR A 186 6.00 -9.98 -11.21
CA TYR A 186 6.00 -9.47 -12.57
C TYR A 186 6.98 -8.31 -12.75
N LEU A 187 7.21 -7.48 -11.73
CA LEU A 187 8.20 -6.39 -11.80
C LEU A 187 9.63 -6.96 -11.92
N TYR A 188 9.90 -8.05 -11.20
CA TYR A 188 11.16 -8.76 -11.33
C TYR A 188 11.30 -9.42 -12.71
N GLU A 189 10.25 -10.08 -13.22
CA GLU A 189 10.22 -10.62 -14.59
C GLU A 189 10.45 -9.51 -15.63
N ALA A 190 9.85 -8.35 -15.44
CA ALA A 190 10.01 -7.21 -16.33
C ALA A 190 11.45 -6.71 -16.39
N MET A 191 12.18 -6.74 -15.27
CA MET A 191 13.62 -6.46 -15.24
C MET A 191 14.42 -7.56 -15.95
N GLN A 192 14.10 -8.84 -15.71
CA GLN A 192 14.79 -9.98 -16.34
C GLN A 192 14.62 -10.04 -17.86
N ARG A 193 13.49 -9.54 -18.39
CA ARG A 193 13.24 -9.41 -19.83
C ARG A 193 14.12 -8.37 -20.52
N ARG A 194 14.65 -7.40 -19.77
CA ARG A 194 15.37 -6.22 -20.29
C ARG A 194 16.86 -6.21 -19.98
N PHE A 195 17.26 -6.87 -18.90
CA PHE A 195 18.59 -6.76 -18.34
C PHE A 195 19.19 -8.14 -18.03
N SER A 196 20.51 -8.21 -17.97
CA SER A 196 21.20 -9.40 -17.49
C SER A 196 20.90 -9.64 -16.01
N GLN A 197 21.00 -10.90 -15.58
CA GLN A 197 20.80 -11.24 -14.17
C GLN A 197 21.70 -10.43 -13.21
N ALA A 198 22.94 -10.12 -13.62
CA ALA A 198 23.86 -9.30 -12.83
C ALA A 198 23.35 -7.86 -12.65
N GLU A 199 22.81 -7.26 -13.71
CA GLU A 199 22.20 -5.94 -13.65
C GLU A 199 20.95 -5.94 -12.78
N VAL A 200 20.07 -6.94 -12.92
CA VAL A 200 18.88 -7.11 -12.06
C VAL A 200 19.28 -7.14 -10.59
N GLN A 201 20.27 -7.96 -10.23
CA GLN A 201 20.74 -8.04 -8.85
C GLN A 201 21.35 -6.73 -8.33
N ARG A 202 22.05 -5.98 -9.19
CA ARG A 202 22.57 -4.65 -8.87
C ARG A 202 21.44 -3.68 -8.55
N MET A 203 20.41 -3.61 -9.41
CA MET A 203 19.24 -2.76 -9.21
C MET A 203 18.49 -3.10 -7.92
N VAL A 204 18.22 -4.39 -7.69
CA VAL A 204 17.58 -4.87 -6.47
C VAL A 204 18.38 -4.45 -5.23
N SER A 205 19.70 -4.66 -5.25
CA SER A 205 20.57 -4.30 -4.13
C SER A 205 20.60 -2.78 -3.89
N GLU A 206 20.57 -1.96 -4.94
CA GLU A 206 20.54 -0.51 -4.82
C GLU A 206 19.25 -0.05 -4.17
N TRP A 207 18.09 -0.46 -4.70
CA TRP A 207 16.79 -0.01 -4.20
C TRP A 207 16.48 -0.56 -2.79
N ARG A 208 16.97 -1.76 -2.46
CA ARG A 208 16.95 -2.27 -1.09
C ARG A 208 17.73 -1.37 -0.13
N THR A 209 18.91 -0.91 -0.55
CA THR A 209 19.74 0.00 0.25
C THR A 209 19.07 1.36 0.40
N ARG A 210 18.49 1.92 -0.66
CA ARG A 210 17.70 3.16 -0.62
C ARG A 210 16.54 3.05 0.39
N LYS A 211 15.81 1.93 0.40
CA LYS A 211 14.72 1.69 1.35
C LYS A 211 15.20 1.71 2.79
N VAL A 212 16.26 0.97 3.09
CA VAL A 212 16.85 0.92 4.44
C VAL A 212 17.26 2.32 4.90
N ASN A 213 17.92 3.10 4.04
CA ASN A 213 18.31 4.47 4.35
C ASN A 213 17.09 5.38 4.59
N ALA A 214 16.02 5.21 3.81
CA ALA A 214 14.77 5.95 3.98
C ALA A 214 14.07 5.62 5.30
N LEU A 215 14.03 4.35 5.70
CA LEU A 215 13.51 3.93 7.01
C LEU A 215 14.32 4.53 8.17
N LEU A 216 15.65 4.57 8.05
CA LEU A 216 16.52 5.19 9.06
C LEU A 216 16.31 6.69 9.17
N ALA A 217 16.21 7.40 8.03
CA ALA A 217 15.92 8.82 8.01
C ALA A 217 14.56 9.12 8.65
N MET A 218 13.55 8.30 8.38
CA MET A 218 12.23 8.44 8.99
C MET A 218 12.27 8.20 10.51
N ALA A 219 13.01 7.19 10.98
CA ALA A 219 13.17 6.91 12.41
C ALA A 219 13.85 8.09 13.15
N GLY A 220 14.86 8.71 12.54
CA GLY A 220 15.50 9.91 13.05
C GLY A 220 14.53 11.09 13.20
N ASN A 221 13.59 11.26 12.26
CA ASN A 221 12.58 12.31 12.31
C ASN A 221 11.45 12.02 13.32
N PHE A 222 11.12 10.75 13.56
CA PHE A 222 10.07 10.38 14.53
C PHE A 222 10.48 10.70 15.98
N LEU A 223 11.78 10.60 16.28
CA LEU A 223 12.36 11.04 17.56
C LEU A 223 12.25 12.56 17.77
N GLN A 224 11.94 13.34 16.73
CA GLN A 224 11.81 14.80 16.79
C GLN A 224 10.35 15.29 16.99
N GLY A 225 9.38 14.38 17.18
CA GLY A 225 8.09 14.72 17.80
C GLY A 225 6.99 15.29 16.90
N GLY A 226 6.59 14.58 15.84
CA GLY A 226 5.42 14.93 15.02
C GLY A 226 4.10 14.34 15.53
N GLN A 227 3.06 15.16 15.69
CA GLN A 227 1.69 14.73 16.02
C GLN A 227 0.98 14.14 14.78
N GLN A 228 0.37 12.95 14.87
CA GLN A 228 -0.40 12.36 13.78
C GLN A 228 -1.81 12.95 13.69
N THR A 229 -2.18 13.48 12.52
CA THR A 229 -3.53 13.97 12.22
C THR A 229 -4.49 12.80 11.98
N SER A 230 -5.74 12.89 12.47
CA SER A 230 -6.77 11.86 12.23
C SER A 230 -7.13 11.76 10.74
N LEU A 231 -7.25 10.54 10.22
CA LEU A 231 -7.61 10.21 8.84
C LEU A 231 -9.03 9.65 8.70
N VAL A 232 -9.74 9.48 9.81
CA VAL A 232 -11.10 8.93 9.84
C VAL A 232 -12.11 9.90 10.43
N ARG A 233 -13.35 9.76 9.98
CA ARG A 233 -14.56 10.31 10.59
C ARG A 233 -15.55 9.17 10.86
N ASP A 234 -16.55 9.41 11.69
CA ASP A 234 -17.62 8.44 11.92
C ASP A 234 -18.40 8.19 10.60
N GLY A 235 -18.63 6.91 10.31
CA GLY A 235 -19.44 6.45 9.19
C GLY A 235 -20.92 6.51 9.52
N ALA A 236 -21.78 6.63 8.50
CA ALA A 236 -23.21 6.41 8.71
C ALA A 236 -23.44 4.94 9.15
N PRO A 237 -24.38 4.67 10.06
CA PRO A 237 -24.67 3.31 10.49
C PRO A 237 -25.07 2.47 9.28
N VAL A 238 -24.44 1.29 9.14
CA VAL A 238 -24.89 0.29 8.17
C VAL A 238 -26.22 -0.22 8.70
N ALA A 239 -27.32 0.12 8.03
CA ALA A 239 -28.60 -0.47 8.35
C ALA A 239 -28.47 -1.99 8.21
N GLU A 240 -28.58 -2.71 9.31
CA GLU A 240 -28.81 -4.14 9.29
C GLU A 240 -30.10 -4.36 8.51
N ALA A 241 -29.99 -4.87 7.28
CA ALA A 241 -31.13 -5.40 6.57
C ALA A 241 -31.61 -6.63 7.36
N TYR A 242 -32.61 -6.42 8.21
CA TYR A 242 -33.48 -7.45 8.70
C TYR A 242 -34.19 -8.07 7.49
N GLU A 243 -33.65 -9.16 6.94
CA GLU A 243 -34.42 -10.09 6.12
C GLU A 243 -34.95 -11.19 7.04
N GLY A 244 -36.21 -11.04 7.39
CA GLY A 244 -36.96 -11.97 8.24
C GLY A 244 -38.45 -11.88 7.99
N ASP A 245 -38.88 -11.76 6.73
CA ASP A 245 -40.24 -12.08 6.31
C ASP A 245 -40.17 -13.25 5.32
N VAL A 246 -40.29 -14.46 5.86
CA VAL A 246 -40.60 -15.65 5.08
C VAL A 246 -42.12 -15.69 4.93
N LEU A 247 -42.62 -15.03 3.88
CA LEU A 247 -43.91 -15.39 3.28
C LEU A 247 -43.69 -16.62 2.41
N LEU A 248 -44.06 -17.79 2.93
CA LEU A 248 -44.30 -18.97 2.11
C LEU A 248 -45.63 -18.77 1.39
N GLU A 249 -45.57 -18.32 0.14
CA GLU A 249 -46.65 -18.54 -0.82
C GLU A 249 -46.53 -19.94 -1.44
N GLY A 250 -47.69 -20.57 -1.60
CA GLY A 250 -47.91 -21.73 -2.45
C GLY A 250 -49.13 -22.50 -1.95
N SER A 251 -50.14 -22.84 -2.73
CA SER A 251 -50.45 -22.67 -4.15
C SER A 251 -51.91 -23.14 -4.25
N ALA A 252 -52.72 -22.48 -5.06
CA ALA A 252 -54.09 -22.88 -5.33
C ALA A 252 -54.19 -24.28 -5.99
N ALA A 253 -55.05 -25.12 -5.43
CA ALA A 253 -55.96 -26.06 -6.10
C ALA A 253 -56.97 -26.56 -5.08
#